data_AF-A0A522BTC0-F1
#
_entry.id   AF-A0A522BTC0-F1
#
_cell.length_a   1.000
_cell.length_b   1.000
_cell.length_c   1.000
_cell.angle_alpha   90.00
_cell.angle_beta   90.00
_cell.angle_gamma   90.00
#
_symmetry.space_group_name_H-M   'P 1'
#
loop_
_entity.id
_entity.type
_entity.pdbx_description
1 polymer ?
#
loop_
_entity_poly.entity_id
_entity_poly.type
_entity_poly.pdbx_seq_one_letter_code
_entity_poly.pdbx_strand_id
1 'polypeptide(L)' 'AEWCGPCKMVAPVLEEIAAENSDKLSVVKLNIDENPGAARDYQIMSIPTMAVFQGGKIVKQIVGAKPKAAILKDLESFL' A
#
# COMPACT_ATOMS: atom_id res chain seq x y z
N ALA A 1 0.36 -0.06 -11.67
CA ALA A 1 1.00 -0.51 -12.91
C ALA A 1 0.79 -2.01 -13.06
N GLU A 2 0.22 -2.45 -14.18
CA GLU A 2 -0.04 -3.87 -14.44
C GLU A 2 1.22 -4.68 -14.74
N TRP A 3 2.30 -4.01 -15.14
CA TRP A 3 3.58 -4.63 -15.49
C TRP A 3 4.48 -4.89 -14.26
N CYS A 4 4.11 -4.38 -13.08
CA CYS A 4 4.92 -4.53 -11.88
C CYS A 4 4.76 -5.92 -11.24
N GLY A 5 5.70 -6.82 -11.53
CA GLY A 5 5.76 -8.16 -10.92
C GLY A 5 5.72 -8.14 -9.39
N PRO A 6 6.57 -7.36 -8.70
CA PRO A 6 6.54 -7.25 -7.24
C PRO A 6 5.20 -6.72 -6.68
N CYS A 7 4.51 -5.84 -7.41
CA CYS A 7 3.19 -5.35 -7.00
C CYS A 7 2.13 -6.46 -7.05
N LYS A 8 2.18 -7.34 -8.07
CA LYS A 8 1.29 -8.49 -8.18
C LYS A 8 1.49 -9.49 -7.03
N MET A 9 2.72 -9.65 -6.55
CA MET A 9 3.01 -10.52 -5.41
C MET A 9 2.45 -9.99 -4.09
N VAL A 10 2.46 -8.67 -3.89
CA VAL A 10 2.00 -8.02 -2.64
C VAL A 10 0.47 -7.84 -2.62
N ALA A 11 -0.17 -7.75 -3.78
CA ALA A 11 -1.62 -7.59 -3.89
C ALA A 11 -2.44 -8.60 -3.04
N PRO A 12 -2.26 -9.93 -3.16
CA PRO A 12 -3.02 -10.89 -2.37
C PRO A 12 -2.74 -10.78 -0.86
N VAL A 13 -1.50 -10.42 -0.49
CA VAL A 13 -1.11 -10.21 0.91
C VAL A 13 -1.86 -9.02 1.52
N LEU A 14 -1.99 -7.91 0.78
CA LEU A 14 -2.75 -6.75 1.24
C LEU A 14 -4.26 -7.02 1.29
N GLU A 15 -4.79 -7.79 0.34
CA GLU A 15 -6.20 -8.20 0.33
C GLU A 15 -6.54 -9.08 1.55
N GLU A 16 -5.64 -9.99 1.93
CA GLU A 16 -5.78 -10.81 3.15
C GLU A 16 -5.75 -9.94 4.42
N ILE A 17 -4.79 -9.02 4.54
CA ILE A 17 -4.70 -8.10 5.69
C ILE A 17 -5.96 -7.23 5.79
N ALA A 18 -6.49 -6.76 4.66
CA ALA A 18 -7.72 -5.96 4.61
C ALA A 18 -8.94 -6.76 5.06
N ALA A 19 -9.04 -8.03 4.65
CA ALA A 19 -10.12 -8.90 5.07
C ALA A 19 -10.10 -9.17 6.59
N GLU A 20 -8.90 -9.42 7.14
CA GLU A 20 -8.71 -9.67 8.58
C GLU A 20 -8.95 -8.45 9.47
N ASN A 21 -8.80 -7.24 8.94
CA ASN A 21 -8.85 -5.98 9.70
C ASN A 21 -9.87 -4.98 9.11
N SER A 22 -10.95 -5.48 8.51
CA SER A 22 -11.91 -4.67 7.75
C SER A 22 -12.64 -3.60 8.58
N ASP A 23 -12.66 -3.73 9.91
CA ASP A 23 -13.20 -2.77 10.86
C ASP A 23 -12.25 -1.58 11.13
N LYS A 24 -10.96 -1.71 10.82
CA LYS A 24 -9.92 -0.72 11.15
C LYS A 24 -9.17 -0.18 9.94
N LEU A 25 -9.01 -1.00 8.90
CA LEU A 25 -8.17 -0.70 7.75
C LEU A 25 -8.91 -0.98 6.44
N SER A 26 -8.93 0.02 5.57
CA SER A 26 -9.29 -0.15 4.16
C SER A 26 -8.05 -0.14 3.28
N VAL A 27 -7.89 -1.14 2.43
CA VAL A 27 -6.84 -1.16 1.41
C VAL A 27 -7.41 -0.72 0.07
N VAL A 28 -6.77 0.24 -0.57
CA VAL A 28 -7.10 0.71 -1.92
C VAL A 28 -5.88 0.58 -2.83
N LYS A 29 -6.12 0.23 -4.09
CA LYS A 29 -5.09 0.07 -5.12
C LYS A 29 -5.20 1.23 -6.10
N LEU A 30 -4.08 1.90 -6.36
CA LEU A 30 -4.01 2.99 -7.34
C LEU A 30 -3.02 2.61 -8.43
N ASN A 31 -3.49 2.63 -9.68
CA ASN A 31 -2.63 2.40 -10.83
C ASN A 31 -1.93 3.71 -11.23
N ILE A 32 -0.60 3.75 -11.06
CA ILE A 32 0.20 4.93 -11.42
C ILE A 32 0.19 5.26 -12.92
N ASP A 33 -0.04 4.28 -13.80
CA ASP A 33 -0.09 4.50 -15.26
C ASP A 33 -1.35 5.30 -15.63
N GLU A 34 -2.45 5.04 -14.93
CA GLU A 34 -3.73 5.75 -15.08
C GLU A 34 -3.80 7.04 -14.25
N ASN A 35 -3.00 7.12 -13.18
CA ASN A 35 -3.03 8.21 -12.20
C ASN A 35 -1.63 8.83 -11.99
N PRO A 36 -0.98 9.36 -13.04
CA PRO A 36 0.38 9.88 -12.94
C PRO A 36 0.50 11.12 -12.03
N GLY A 37 -0.57 11.91 -11.92
CA GLY A 37 -0.64 13.05 -11.00
C GLY A 37 -0.50 12.64 -9.54
N ALA A 38 -1.26 11.62 -9.11
CA ALA A 38 -1.17 11.10 -7.75
C ALA A 38 0.23 10.54 -7.43
N ALA A 39 0.87 9.85 -8.38
CA ALA A 39 2.23 9.38 -8.20
C ALA A 39 3.22 10.54 -7.97
N ARG A 40 3.05 11.65 -8.68
CA ARG A 40 3.86 12.86 -8.50
C ARG A 40 3.58 13.55 -7.16
N ASP A 41 2.31 13.76 -6.84
CA ASP A 41 1.88 14.50 -5.65
C ASP A 41 2.32 13.81 -4.35
N TYR A 42 2.30 12.48 -4.34
CA TYR A 42 2.77 11.66 -3.22
C TYR A 42 4.25 11.24 -3.33
N GLN A 43 4.99 11.79 -4.30
CA GLN A 43 6.42 11.54 -4.51
C GLN A 43 6.78 10.06 -4.62
N ILE A 44 5.97 9.29 -5.36
CA ILE A 44 6.16 7.86 -5.57
C ILE A 44 7.28 7.65 -6.59
N MET A 45 8.49 7.36 -6.08
CA MET A 45 9.69 7.15 -6.89
C MET A 45 9.85 5.71 -7.37
N SER A 46 9.22 4.76 -6.70
CA SER A 46 9.30 3.33 -7.03
C SER A 46 8.02 2.60 -6.63
N ILE A 47 7.78 1.45 -7.24
CA ILE A 47 6.63 0.59 -6.95
C ILE A 47 7.09 -0.84 -6.61
N PRO A 48 6.37 -1.55 -5.73
CA PRO A 48 5.19 -1.09 -4.99
C PRO A 48 5.57 -0.10 -3.87
N THR A 49 4.75 0.95 -3.71
CA THR A 49 4.78 1.83 -2.53
C THR A 49 3.40 1.80 -1.92
N MET A 50 3.33 1.57 -0.61
CA MET A 50 2.12 1.60 0.19
C MET A 50 2.20 2.81 1.11
N ALA A 51 1.16 3.64 1.12
CA ALA A 51 1.05 4.80 2.00
C ALA A 51 -0.17 4.61 2.91
N VAL A 52 0.03 4.78 4.22
CA VAL A 52 -1.05 4.74 5.20
C VAL A 52 -1.58 6.15 5.37
N PHE A 53 -2.89 6.31 5.19
CA PHE A 53 -3.57 7.57 5.35
C PHE A 53 -4.40 7.56 6.65
N GLN A 54 -4.27 8.62 7.45
CA GLN A 54 -5.09 8.87 8.63
C GLN A 54 -5.47 10.35 8.67
N GLY A 55 -6.76 10.66 8.79
CA GLY A 55 -7.25 12.03 8.76
C GLY A 55 -6.88 12.80 7.47
N GLY A 56 -6.80 12.10 6.34
CA GLY A 56 -6.44 12.69 5.04
C GLY A 56 -4.94 12.97 4.85
N LYS A 57 -4.07 12.57 5.79
CA LYS A 57 -2.62 12.76 5.71
C LYS A 57 -1.90 11.43 5.66
N ILE A 58 -0.76 11.38 4.97
CA ILE A 58 0.15 10.24 5.00
C ILE A 58 0.83 10.20 6.37
N VAL A 59 0.65 9.12 7.12
CA VAL A 59 1.28 8.88 8.42
C VAL A 59 2.39 7.84 8.36
N LYS A 60 2.43 7.03 7.30
CA LYS A 60 3.48 6.03 7.07
C LYS A 60 3.63 5.77 5.57
N GLN A 61 4.87 5.55 5.12
CA GLN A 61 5.17 5.01 3.81
C GLN A 61 5.99 3.73 3.94
N ILE A 62 5.64 2.74 3.14
CA ILE A 62 6.30 1.44 3.06
C ILE A 62 6.66 1.23 1.60
N VAL A 63 7.96 1.19 1.30
CA VAL A 63 8.47 1.03 -0.06
C VAL A 63 8.97 -0.38 -0.27
N GLY A 64 8.65 -0.94 -1.43
CA GLY A 64 9.09 -2.26 -1.87
C GLY A 64 8.13 -3.39 -1.50
N ALA A 65 8.35 -4.54 -2.12
CA ALA A 65 7.62 -5.75 -1.81
C ALA A 65 8.14 -6.38 -0.53
N LYS A 66 7.24 -6.68 0.42
CA LYS A 66 7.57 -7.28 1.73
C LYS A 66 6.63 -8.45 2.02
N PRO A 67 7.07 -9.46 2.81
CA PRO A 67 6.19 -10.53 3.30
C PRO A 67 5.08 -10.01 4.22
N LYS A 68 3.97 -10.77 4.36
CA LYS A 68 2.81 -10.43 5.21
C LYS A 68 3.22 -9.97 6.62
N ALA A 69 4.07 -10.76 7.30
CA ALA A 69 4.50 -10.46 8.66
C ALA A 69 5.23 -9.11 8.78
N ALA A 70 6.03 -8.73 7.77
CA ALA A 70 6.74 -7.45 7.78
C ALA A 70 5.78 -6.28 7.53
N ILE A 71 4.78 -6.47 6.65
CA ILE A 71 3.73 -5.46 6.42
C ILE A 71 2.88 -5.29 7.68
N LEU A 72 2.45 -6.38 8.32
CA LEU A 72 1.70 -6.33 9.59
C LEU A 72 2.48 -5.60 10.68
N LYS A 73 3.79 -5.86 10.79
CA LYS A 73 4.65 -5.13 11.72
C LYS A 73 4.74 -3.63 11.40
N ASP A 74 4.82 -3.27 10.13
CA ASP A 74 4.78 -1.86 9.71
C ASP A 74 3.41 -1.19 9.98
N LEU A 75 2.34 -1.99 10.05
CA LEU A 75 0.96 -1.56 10.30
C LEU A 75 0.53 -1.64 11.77
N GLU A 76 1.35 -2.22 12.65
CA GLU A 76 1.00 -2.53 14.05
C GLU A 76 0.47 -1.32 14.84
N SER A 77 0.95 -0.11 14.53
CA SER A 77 0.49 1.13 15.18
C SER A 77 -0.86 1.67 14.68
N PHE A 78 -1.46 1.03 13.67
CA PHE A 78 -2.70 1.47 13.01
C PHE A 78 -3.81 0.41 13.02
N LEU A 79 -3.49 -0.81 13.46
CA LEU A 79 -4.42 -1.91 13.73
C LEU A 79 -4.80 -1.92 15.22
#